data_AF-A0A0U4VWP7-F1
#
_entry.id   AF-A0A0U4VWP7-F1
#
_cell.length_a   1.000
_cell.length_b   1.000
_cell.length_c   1.000
_cell.angle_alpha   90.00
_cell.angle_beta   90.00
_cell.angle_gamma   90.00
#
_symmetry.space_group_name_H-M   'P 1'
#
loop_
_entity.id
_entity.type
_entity.pdbx_description
1 polymer ?
#
loop_
_entity_poly.entity_id
_entity_poly.type
_entity_poly.pdbx_seq_one_letter_code
_entity_poly.pdbx_strand_id
1 'polypeptide(L)'
;MKAQAMLADFLDLVTPKNFHKHLLNSLTASLQSLLTNGQCTVTAIGRGIDSDASERHCIKRAADYNCPHLHKAFLARLKAMLPKRCWPVIVTDAGFKVPWFKEVSALGWHFIGRVRGQVSLRLPGQSEFISVAKVYKKARQQPMVLGEIALGQSQQYACRAVLAGKGWKLKKKRQTSAV
;
A
#
# COMPACT_ATOMS: atom_id res chain seq x y z
N MET A 1 -20.79 15.89 20.47
CA MET A 1 -19.88 14.95 19.78
C MET A 1 -18.66 14.68 20.66
N LYS A 2 -18.45 13.44 21.11
CA LYS A 2 -17.24 13.02 21.88
C LYS A 2 -16.18 12.34 21.00
N ALA A 3 -16.52 11.98 19.75
CA ALA A 3 -15.66 11.19 18.87
C ALA A 3 -14.39 11.93 18.40
N GLN A 4 -14.47 13.22 18.06
CA GLN A 4 -13.30 13.99 17.64
C GLN A 4 -12.28 14.20 18.77
N ALA A 5 -12.75 14.44 20.00
CA ALA A 5 -11.88 14.55 21.17
C ALA A 5 -11.22 13.21 21.52
N MET A 6 -12.00 12.13 21.58
CA MET A 6 -11.45 10.78 21.82
C MET A 6 -10.45 10.36 20.73
N LEU A 7 -10.66 10.79 19.49
CA LEU A 7 -9.76 10.53 18.40
C LEU A 7 -8.47 11.33 18.52
N ALA A 8 -8.53 12.60 18.94
CA ALA A 8 -7.35 13.41 19.21
C ALA A 8 -6.50 12.79 20.33
N ASP A 9 -7.14 12.35 21.42
CA ASP A 9 -6.48 11.67 22.54
C ASP A 9 -5.87 10.33 22.10
N PHE A 10 -6.60 9.55 21.29
CA PHE A 10 -6.08 8.30 20.74
C PHE A 10 -4.90 8.54 19.83
N LEU A 11 -4.97 9.54 18.94
CA LEU A 11 -3.86 9.90 18.07
C LEU A 11 -2.64 10.34 18.87
N ASP A 12 -2.79 11.14 19.92
CA ASP A 12 -1.68 11.52 20.80
C ASP A 12 -1.05 10.29 21.49
N LEU A 13 -1.89 9.33 21.90
CA LEU A 13 -1.45 8.07 22.48
C LEU A 13 -0.74 7.15 21.49
N VAL A 14 -1.23 7.02 20.25
CA VAL A 14 -0.69 6.06 19.28
C VAL A 14 0.44 6.61 18.42
N THR A 15 0.55 7.94 18.32
CA THR A 15 1.51 8.63 17.46
C THR A 15 2.79 8.94 18.25
N PRO A 16 3.97 8.43 17.85
CA PRO A 16 5.23 8.75 18.52
C PRO A 16 5.51 10.25 18.50
N LYS A 17 6.16 10.79 19.55
CA LYS A 17 6.49 12.23 19.67
C LYS A 17 7.30 12.79 18.48
N ASN A 18 8.02 11.94 17.75
CA ASN A 18 8.81 12.31 16.56
C ASN A 18 8.04 12.09 15.24
N PHE A 19 6.75 12.42 15.21
CA PHE A 19 5.95 12.28 14.00
C PHE A 19 6.09 13.49 13.07
N HIS A 20 6.29 13.24 11.78
CA HIS A 20 6.33 14.32 10.80
C HIS A 20 4.96 15.02 10.73
N LYS A 21 4.96 16.35 10.94
CA LYS A 21 3.74 17.19 10.93
C LYS A 21 2.86 16.95 9.70
N HIS A 22 3.48 16.73 8.53
CA HIS A 22 2.76 16.44 7.28
C HIS A 22 1.92 15.16 7.37
N LEU A 23 2.46 14.10 7.96
CA LEU A 23 1.75 12.82 8.10
C LEU A 23 0.62 12.90 9.11
N LEU A 24 0.80 13.65 10.19
CA LEU A 24 -0.27 13.91 11.17
C LEU A 24 -1.42 14.68 10.50
N ASN A 25 -1.10 15.72 9.72
CA ASN A 25 -2.10 16.51 8.99
C ASN A 25 -2.85 15.68 7.92
N SER A 26 -2.20 14.69 7.32
CA SER A 26 -2.85 13.74 6.41
C SER A 26 -3.74 12.74 7.14
N LEU A 27 -3.30 12.28 8.32
CA LEU A 27 -4.06 11.40 9.22
C LEU A 27 -5.34 12.06 9.72
N THR A 28 -5.22 13.27 10.24
CA THR A 28 -6.35 14.06 10.75
C THR A 28 -7.37 14.34 9.65
N ALA A 29 -6.92 14.76 8.46
CA ALA A 29 -7.82 15.00 7.32
C ALA A 29 -8.56 13.74 6.88
N SER A 30 -7.87 12.60 6.89
CA SER A 30 -8.47 11.31 6.53
C SER A 30 -9.50 10.84 7.56
N LEU A 31 -9.21 11.05 8.84
CA LEU A 31 -10.12 10.70 9.92
C LEU A 31 -11.35 11.61 9.95
N GLN A 32 -11.19 12.91 9.69
CA GLN A 32 -12.32 13.82 9.50
C GLN A 32 -13.19 13.36 8.33
N SER A 33 -12.59 13.02 7.19
CA SER A 33 -13.33 12.48 6.05
C SER A 33 -14.09 11.19 6.40
N LEU A 34 -13.45 10.29 7.13
CA LEU A 34 -14.08 9.04 7.59
C LEU A 34 -15.25 9.29 8.54
N LEU A 35 -15.09 10.21 9.50
CA LEU A 35 -16.15 10.57 10.46
C LEU A 35 -17.35 11.23 9.78
N THR A 36 -17.11 12.04 8.75
CA THR A 36 -18.18 12.73 8.01
C THR A 36 -18.89 11.80 7.03
N ASN A 37 -18.15 10.95 6.31
CA ASN A 37 -18.70 10.16 5.19
C ASN A 37 -18.94 8.68 5.51
N GLY A 38 -18.44 8.16 6.62
CA GLY A 38 -18.61 6.77 7.06
C GLY A 38 -17.92 5.71 6.16
N GLN A 39 -17.08 6.12 5.20
CA GLN A 39 -16.47 5.20 4.23
C GLN A 39 -14.97 5.01 4.48
N CYS A 40 -14.55 3.78 4.78
CA CYS A 40 -13.18 3.44 5.17
C CYS A 40 -12.31 2.94 3.99
N THR A 41 -12.41 3.58 2.82
CA THR A 41 -11.51 3.28 1.70
C THR A 41 -10.62 4.48 1.40
N VAL A 42 -9.35 4.26 1.02
CA VAL A 42 -8.40 5.35 0.72
C VAL A 42 -8.95 6.32 -0.33
N THR A 43 -9.70 5.80 -1.31
CA THR A 43 -10.33 6.60 -2.36
C THR A 43 -11.49 7.44 -1.80
N ALA A 44 -12.37 6.85 -0.98
CA ALA A 44 -13.49 7.58 -0.39
C ALA A 44 -13.03 8.63 0.61
N ILE A 45 -12.08 8.25 1.47
CA ILE A 45 -11.39 9.16 2.39
C ILE A 45 -10.74 10.30 1.60
N GLY A 46 -9.97 9.99 0.56
CA GLY A 46 -9.34 10.99 -0.28
C GLY A 46 -10.32 11.95 -0.94
N ARG A 47 -11.45 11.47 -1.43
CA ARG A 47 -12.51 12.28 -2.05
C ARG A 47 -13.25 13.16 -1.06
N GLY A 48 -13.33 12.73 0.18
CA GLY A 48 -14.01 13.47 1.23
C GLY A 48 -13.09 14.37 2.05
N ILE A 49 -11.83 14.56 1.65
CA ILE A 49 -10.98 15.60 2.23
C ILE A 49 -11.40 16.92 1.61
N ASP A 50 -11.87 17.83 2.46
CA ASP A 50 -12.17 19.20 2.08
C ASP A 50 -10.87 19.98 1.84
N SER A 51 -10.57 20.25 0.57
CA SER A 51 -9.36 20.93 0.12
C SER A 51 -9.50 21.41 -1.32
N ASP A 52 -8.94 22.58 -1.62
CA ASP A 52 -8.85 23.11 -2.99
C ASP A 52 -7.94 22.29 -3.92
N ALA A 53 -7.23 21.29 -3.39
CA ALA A 53 -6.39 20.40 -4.17
C ALA A 53 -7.24 19.44 -5.01
N SER A 54 -6.71 19.03 -6.18
CA SER A 54 -7.40 18.05 -7.02
C SER A 54 -7.65 16.72 -6.27
N GLU A 55 -8.72 16.02 -6.64
CA GLU A 55 -9.10 14.71 -6.07
C GLU A 55 -7.90 13.74 -6.02
N ARG A 56 -7.07 13.74 -7.07
CA ARG A 56 -5.86 12.91 -7.14
C ARG A 56 -4.88 13.23 -6.01
N HIS A 57 -4.69 14.50 -5.67
CA HIS A 57 -3.81 14.93 -4.59
C HIS A 57 -4.41 14.63 -3.22
N CYS A 58 -5.73 14.78 -3.05
CA CYS A 58 -6.41 14.41 -1.81
C CYS A 58 -6.38 12.89 -1.55
N ILE A 59 -6.58 12.06 -2.59
CA ILE A 59 -6.38 10.60 -2.50
C ILE A 59 -4.93 10.26 -2.19
N LYS A 60 -3.97 10.95 -2.81
CA LYS A 60 -2.54 10.73 -2.51
C LYS A 60 -2.22 11.09 -1.06
N ARG A 61 -2.82 12.16 -0.52
CA ARG A 61 -2.70 12.58 0.87
C ARG A 61 -3.26 11.53 1.83
N ALA A 62 -4.43 10.99 1.53
CA ALA A 62 -5.00 9.84 2.25
C ALA A 62 -4.20 8.54 2.06
N ALA A 63 -3.34 8.45 1.05
CA ALA A 63 -2.46 7.31 0.81
C ALA A 63 -1.03 7.51 1.38
N ASP A 64 -0.74 8.68 1.96
CA ASP A 64 0.62 9.08 2.35
C ASP A 64 1.13 8.36 3.61
N TYR A 65 0.38 7.39 4.14
CA TYR A 65 0.77 6.52 5.25
C TYR A 65 1.87 5.50 4.91
N ASN A 66 2.36 5.49 3.68
CA ASN A 66 3.41 4.60 3.21
C ASN A 66 4.79 5.06 3.69
N CYS A 67 4.95 5.18 5.00
CA CYS A 67 6.21 5.56 5.64
C CYS A 67 6.78 4.40 6.46
N PRO A 68 8.11 4.12 6.37
CA PRO A 68 8.73 2.98 7.04
C PRO A 68 8.50 2.94 8.55
N HIS A 69 8.45 4.09 9.22
CA HIS A 69 8.24 4.12 10.67
C HIS A 69 6.83 3.66 11.08
N LEU A 70 5.78 4.03 10.33
CA LEU A 70 4.42 3.57 10.61
C LEU A 70 4.27 2.08 10.35
N HIS A 71 4.89 1.58 9.29
CA HIS A 71 4.91 0.17 8.97
C HIS A 71 5.49 -0.67 10.12
N LYS A 72 6.65 -0.28 10.65
CA LYS A 72 7.26 -0.94 11.81
C LYS A 72 6.38 -0.87 13.04
N ALA A 73 5.85 0.31 13.37
CA ALA A 73 5.00 0.50 14.54
C ALA A 73 3.71 -0.33 14.45
N PHE A 74 3.11 -0.42 13.27
CA PHE A 74 1.96 -1.28 13.00
C PHE A 74 2.30 -2.75 13.23
N LEU A 75 3.38 -3.26 12.61
CA LEU A 75 3.77 -4.66 12.74
C LEU A 75 4.16 -5.03 14.18
N ALA A 76 4.82 -4.14 14.91
CA ALA A 76 5.16 -4.34 16.31
C ALA A 76 3.92 -4.48 17.20
N ARG A 77 2.92 -3.60 17.01
CA ARG A 77 1.65 -3.67 17.74
C ARG A 77 0.85 -4.91 17.36
N LEU A 78 0.80 -5.25 16.08
CA LEU A 78 0.15 -6.48 15.61
C LEU A 78 0.80 -7.71 16.26
N LYS A 79 2.13 -7.77 16.34
CA LYS A 79 2.85 -8.86 16.99
C LYS A 79 2.54 -8.97 18.49
N ALA A 80 2.36 -7.85 19.18
CA ALA A 80 2.00 -7.83 20.60
C ALA A 80 0.57 -8.36 20.86
N MET A 81 -0.35 -8.19 19.90
CA MET A 81 -1.73 -8.68 20.02
C MET A 81 -1.89 -10.16 19.64
N LEU A 82 -0.99 -10.69 18.81
CA LEU A 82 -1.08 -12.07 18.33
C LEU A 82 -0.50 -13.07 19.35
N PRO A 83 -1.05 -14.30 19.43
CA PRO A 83 -0.47 -15.36 20.25
C PRO A 83 0.97 -15.67 19.85
N LYS A 84 1.81 -16.08 20.82
CA LYS A 84 3.26 -16.34 20.62
C LYS A 84 3.60 -17.34 19.50
N ARG A 85 2.67 -18.22 19.12
CA ARG A 85 2.83 -19.25 18.07
C ARG A 85 2.04 -18.92 16.79
N CYS A 86 1.78 -17.65 16.53
CA CYS A 86 1.10 -17.20 15.32
C CYS A 86 2.10 -16.62 14.30
N TRP A 87 2.12 -17.19 13.10
CA TRP A 87 2.86 -16.68 11.94
C TRP A 87 1.87 -16.26 10.85
N PRO A 88 1.30 -15.04 10.92
CA PRO A 88 0.33 -14.59 9.96
C PRO A 88 0.90 -14.48 8.55
N VAL A 89 0.01 -14.61 7.56
CA VAL A 89 0.26 -14.24 6.18
C VAL A 89 -0.36 -12.87 5.93
N ILE A 90 0.46 -11.85 5.69
CA ILE A 90 0.01 -10.49 5.45
C ILE A 90 -0.34 -10.29 3.98
N VAL A 91 -1.62 -10.07 3.68
CA VAL A 91 -2.10 -9.78 2.32
C VAL A 91 -2.20 -8.28 2.13
N THR A 92 -1.45 -7.73 1.18
CA THR A 92 -1.43 -6.28 0.90
C THR A 92 -1.74 -5.96 -0.55
N ASP A 93 -2.54 -4.91 -0.77
CA ASP A 93 -2.77 -4.36 -2.11
C ASP A 93 -1.53 -3.58 -2.63
N ALA A 94 -1.63 -3.01 -3.84
CA ALA A 94 -0.53 -2.24 -4.42
C ALA A 94 -0.25 -0.94 -3.67
N GLY A 95 1.04 -0.63 -3.50
CA GLY A 95 1.52 0.58 -2.83
C GLY A 95 2.70 0.27 -1.91
N PHE A 96 2.73 -0.90 -1.31
CA PHE A 96 3.82 -1.34 -0.45
C PHE A 96 5.10 -1.64 -1.26
N LYS A 97 6.24 -1.21 -0.72
CA LYS A 97 7.55 -1.32 -1.35
C LYS A 97 8.40 -2.36 -0.61
N VAL A 98 9.57 -2.68 -1.17
CA VAL A 98 10.53 -3.63 -0.58
C VAL A 98 10.77 -3.49 0.93
N PRO A 99 10.92 -2.28 1.52
CA PRO A 99 11.06 -2.14 2.96
C PRO A 99 9.93 -2.81 3.76
N TRP A 100 8.67 -2.69 3.32
CA TRP A 100 7.53 -3.35 3.98
C TRP A 100 7.69 -4.87 4.02
N PHE A 101 8.03 -5.49 2.89
CA PHE A 101 8.19 -6.94 2.79
C PHE A 101 9.35 -7.46 3.64
N LYS A 102 10.44 -6.67 3.74
CA LYS A 102 11.57 -6.96 4.63
C LYS A 102 11.15 -6.94 6.09
N GLU A 103 10.37 -5.94 6.52
CA GLU A 103 9.89 -5.87 7.92
C GLU A 103 8.97 -7.04 8.28
N VAL A 104 8.03 -7.41 7.40
CA VAL A 104 7.16 -8.58 7.63
C VAL A 104 7.99 -9.85 7.77
N SER A 105 8.96 -10.05 6.88
CA SER A 105 9.80 -11.25 6.88
C SER A 105 10.76 -11.30 8.07
N ALA A 106 11.24 -10.14 8.54
CA ALA A 106 12.06 -10.04 9.76
C ALA A 106 11.32 -10.48 11.03
N LEU A 107 9.98 -10.47 11.02
CA LEU A 107 9.17 -11.02 12.11
C LEU A 107 8.96 -12.54 12.02
N GLY A 108 9.45 -13.19 10.96
CA GLY A 108 9.18 -14.58 10.64
C GLY A 108 7.79 -14.80 10.04
N TRP A 109 7.16 -13.74 9.51
CA TRP A 109 5.83 -13.81 8.91
C TRP A 109 5.91 -13.91 7.39
N HIS A 110 4.82 -14.33 6.77
CA HIS A 110 4.71 -14.45 5.32
C HIS A 110 3.88 -13.30 4.74
N PHE A 111 3.97 -13.08 3.43
CA PHE A 111 3.17 -12.05 2.77
C PHE A 111 2.70 -12.45 1.37
N ILE A 112 1.59 -11.85 0.95
CA ILE A 112 1.12 -11.85 -0.44
C ILE A 112 0.90 -10.38 -0.81
N GLY A 113 1.70 -9.87 -1.75
CA GLY A 113 1.65 -8.46 -2.16
C GLY A 113 1.31 -8.30 -3.63
N ARG A 114 0.38 -7.40 -3.96
CA ARG A 114 0.17 -6.97 -5.34
C ARG A 114 1.19 -5.90 -5.70
N VAL A 115 1.98 -6.09 -6.76
CA VAL A 115 2.89 -5.07 -7.29
C VAL A 115 2.36 -4.53 -8.62
N ARG A 116 2.43 -3.22 -8.85
CA ARG A 116 1.99 -2.58 -10.11
C ARG A 116 2.89 -1.40 -10.49
N GLY A 117 2.78 -1.00 -11.76
CA GLY A 117 3.35 0.26 -12.26
C GLY A 117 4.83 0.16 -12.59
N GLN A 118 5.59 1.19 -12.19
CA GLN A 118 7.01 1.36 -12.51
C GLN A 118 7.95 0.65 -11.53
N VAL A 119 7.43 -0.21 -10.66
CA VAL A 119 8.31 -1.06 -9.83
C VAL A 119 9.08 -1.98 -10.76
N SER A 120 10.40 -2.02 -10.59
CA SER A 120 11.27 -2.89 -11.37
C SER A 120 11.42 -4.25 -10.70
N LEU A 121 11.52 -5.30 -11.51
CA LEU A 121 11.89 -6.64 -11.07
C LEU A 121 12.88 -7.27 -12.05
N ARG A 122 13.66 -8.23 -11.57
CA ARG A 122 14.55 -9.06 -12.39
C ARG A 122 14.04 -10.50 -12.36
N LEU A 123 13.77 -11.04 -13.55
CA LEU A 123 13.30 -12.42 -13.71
C LEU A 123 14.44 -13.44 -13.53
N PRO A 124 14.14 -14.72 -13.23
CA PRO A 124 15.15 -15.76 -13.21
C PRO A 124 15.93 -15.81 -14.53
N GLY A 125 17.25 -15.94 -14.44
CA GLY A 125 18.13 -16.03 -15.61
C GLY A 125 18.34 -14.71 -16.36
N GLN A 126 17.76 -13.59 -15.92
CA GLN A 126 17.99 -12.26 -16.51
C GLN A 126 18.99 -11.44 -15.68
N SER A 127 19.81 -10.66 -16.38
CA SER A 127 20.74 -9.68 -15.78
C SER A 127 20.07 -8.34 -15.51
N GLU A 128 19.14 -7.92 -16.38
CA GLU A 128 18.53 -6.59 -16.32
C GLU A 128 17.23 -6.53 -15.51
N PHE A 129 17.00 -5.35 -14.93
CA PHE A 129 15.72 -5.01 -14.31
C PHE A 129 14.71 -4.53 -15.35
N ILE A 130 13.50 -5.07 -15.29
CA ILE A 130 12.38 -4.69 -16.14
C ILE A 130 11.20 -4.20 -15.31
N SER A 131 10.45 -3.23 -15.81
CA SER A 131 9.27 -2.74 -15.09
C SER A 131 8.16 -3.78 -15.05
N VAL A 132 7.43 -3.85 -13.94
CA VAL A 132 6.22 -4.68 -13.78
C VAL A 132 5.22 -4.37 -14.89
N ALA A 133 5.09 -3.11 -15.30
CA ALA A 133 4.24 -2.72 -16.43
C ALA A 133 4.60 -3.44 -17.74
N LYS A 134 5.91 -3.61 -18.03
CA LYS A 134 6.38 -4.34 -19.23
C LYS A 134 6.10 -5.84 -19.10
N VAL A 135 6.33 -6.43 -17.93
CA VAL A 135 6.02 -7.83 -17.65
C VAL A 135 4.52 -8.11 -17.76
N TYR A 136 3.70 -7.18 -17.26
CA TYR A 136 2.24 -7.31 -17.23
C TYR A 136 1.60 -7.36 -18.61
N LYS A 137 2.25 -6.82 -19.66
CA LYS A 137 1.80 -6.99 -21.05
C LYS A 137 1.77 -8.46 -21.49
N LYS A 138 2.54 -9.34 -20.84
CA LYS A 138 2.56 -10.78 -21.09
C LYS A 138 1.50 -11.55 -20.28
N ALA A 139 0.68 -10.87 -19.47
CA ALA A 139 -0.32 -11.51 -18.62
C ALA A 139 -1.42 -12.16 -19.46
N ARG A 140 -1.69 -13.43 -19.17
CA ARG A 140 -2.79 -14.22 -19.75
C ARG A 140 -3.94 -14.33 -18.74
N GLN A 141 -5.05 -14.95 -19.15
CA GLN A 141 -6.17 -15.22 -18.24
C GLN A 141 -5.82 -16.24 -17.15
N GLN A 142 -5.01 -17.24 -17.48
CA GLN A 142 -4.47 -18.16 -16.50
C GLN A 142 -3.24 -17.53 -15.81
N PRO A 143 -3.17 -17.55 -14.47
CA PRO A 143 -1.99 -17.10 -13.74
C PRO A 143 -0.73 -17.87 -14.15
N MET A 144 0.39 -17.16 -14.29
CA MET A 144 1.68 -17.75 -14.67
C MET A 144 2.68 -17.57 -13.54
N VAL A 145 3.31 -18.67 -13.12
CA VAL A 145 4.44 -18.60 -12.17
C VAL A 145 5.66 -18.02 -12.90
N LEU A 146 6.24 -16.95 -12.35
CA LEU A 146 7.45 -16.32 -12.87
C LEU A 146 8.73 -16.88 -12.23
N GLY A 147 8.60 -17.64 -11.13
CA GLY A 147 9.73 -18.15 -10.35
C GLY A 147 10.23 -17.16 -9.29
N GLU A 148 11.45 -17.38 -8.81
CA GLU A 148 12.14 -16.51 -7.87
C GLU A 148 12.69 -15.26 -8.59
N ILE A 149 12.13 -14.11 -8.26
CA ILE A 149 12.52 -12.82 -8.84
C ILE A 149 13.30 -11.99 -7.82
N ALA A 150 14.07 -11.01 -8.29
CA ALA A 150 14.53 -9.91 -7.44
C ALA A 150 13.61 -8.69 -7.65
N LEU A 151 12.88 -8.30 -6.61
CA LEU A 151 11.99 -7.15 -6.61
C LEU A 151 12.73 -5.88 -6.17
N GLY A 152 12.56 -4.79 -6.93
CA GLY A 152 13.15 -3.48 -6.65
C GLY A 152 14.61 -3.36 -7.10
N GLN A 153 14.99 -2.23 -7.70
CA GLN A 153 16.36 -2.01 -8.20
C GLN A 153 17.31 -1.49 -7.11
N SER A 154 16.92 -0.41 -6.39
CA SER A 154 17.74 0.20 -5.34
C SER A 154 17.81 -0.65 -4.07
N GLN A 155 16.69 -1.26 -3.69
CA GLN A 155 16.62 -2.23 -2.60
C GLN A 155 16.03 -3.50 -3.15
N GLN A 156 16.87 -4.52 -3.30
CA GLN A 156 16.45 -5.80 -3.84
C GLN A 156 15.82 -6.68 -2.74
N TYR A 157 14.83 -7.47 -3.14
CA TYR A 157 14.23 -8.50 -2.32
C TYR A 157 13.93 -9.73 -3.15
N ALA A 158 14.50 -10.87 -2.78
CA ALA A 158 14.23 -12.14 -3.45
C ALA A 158 12.86 -12.67 -3.01
N CYS A 159 11.98 -12.94 -3.97
CA CYS A 159 10.68 -13.56 -3.70
C CYS A 159 10.10 -14.26 -4.91
N ARG A 160 9.18 -15.19 -4.66
CA ARG A 160 8.39 -15.82 -5.71
C ARG A 160 7.34 -14.86 -6.27
N ALA A 161 7.26 -14.78 -7.60
CA ALA A 161 6.25 -13.98 -8.28
C ALA A 161 5.29 -14.82 -9.12
N VAL A 162 4.03 -14.36 -9.15
CA VAL A 162 2.98 -14.88 -10.03
C VAL A 162 2.41 -13.72 -10.83
N LEU A 163 2.32 -13.91 -12.14
CA LEU A 163 1.69 -12.98 -13.05
C LEU A 163 0.22 -13.37 -13.24
N ALA A 164 -0.70 -12.58 -12.68
CA ALA A 164 -2.14 -12.78 -12.82
C ALA A 164 -2.80 -11.58 -13.49
N GLY A 165 -3.66 -11.82 -14.47
CA GLY A 165 -4.42 -10.79 -15.19
C GLY A 165 -5.62 -11.36 -15.93
N LYS A 166 -6.46 -10.52 -16.52
CA LYS A 166 -7.61 -10.96 -17.36
C LYS A 166 -7.24 -11.03 -18.85
N GLY A 167 -5.95 -11.13 -19.16
CA GLY A 167 -5.38 -10.83 -20.48
C GLY A 167 -5.10 -9.33 -20.64
N TRP A 168 -3.99 -8.98 -21.28
CA TRP A 168 -3.72 -7.63 -21.78
C TRP A 168 -4.75 -7.30 -22.89
N LYS A 169 -5.90 -6.75 -22.51
CA LYS A 169 -6.80 -6.06 -23.43
C LYS A 169 -6.99 -4.64 -22.90
N LEU A 170 -6.62 -3.65 -23.72
CA LEU A 170 -6.89 -2.24 -23.49
C LEU A 170 -8.38 -2.05 -23.19
N LYS A 171 -8.73 -1.69 -21.95
CA LYS A 171 -10.03 -1.04 -21.74
C LYS A 171 -9.92 0.34 -22.40
N LYS A 172 -10.66 0.56 -23.49
CA LYS A 172 -10.86 1.90 -24.08
C LYS A 172 -11.17 2.88 -22.95
N LYS A 173 -10.48 4.03 -22.93
CA LYS A 173 -10.87 5.17 -22.08
C LYS A 173 -12.38 5.40 -22.31
N ARG A 174 -13.18 5.33 -21.26
CA ARG A 174 -14.49 6.00 -21.27
C ARG A 174 -14.19 7.48 -21.48
N GLN A 175 -14.53 8.02 -22.65
CA GLN A 175 -14.77 9.45 -22.78
C GLN A 175 -15.90 9.75 -21.80
N THR A 176 -15.57 10.39 -20.69
CA THR A 176 -16.57 11.16 -19.94
C THR A 176 -16.93 12.33 -20.84
N SER A 177 -18.06 12.21 -21.54
CA SER A 177 -18.77 13.35 -22.09
C SER A 177 -19.11 14.27 -20.92
N ALA A 178 -18.62 15.49 -20.98
CA ALA A 178 -19.13 16.57 -20.15
C ALA A 178 -20.57 16.85 -20.61
N VAL A 179 -21.49 16.83 -19.66
CA VAL A 179 -22.73 17.63 -19.68
C VAL A 179 -22.75 18.35 -18.35
#